data_AF-A0A7C1C5Q6-F1
#
_entry.id   AF-A0A7C1C5Q6-F1
#
_cell.length_a   1.000
_cell.length_b   1.000
_cell.length_c   1.000
_cell.angle_alpha   90.00
_cell.angle_beta   90.00
_cell.angle_gamma   90.00
#
_symmetry.space_group_name_H-M   'P 1'
#
loop_
_entity.id
_entity.type
_entity.pdbx_description
1 polymer ?
#
loop_
_entity_poly.entity_id
_entity_poly.type
_entity_poly.pdbx_seq_one_letter_code
_entity_poly.pdbx_strand_id
1 'polypeptide(L)' 'MTEAPKKHGRCRRRKKFVCHCCKQEKPFCWNCSCGFQICPECFAENRWGISNGPTWICPDCERIHMME' A
#
# COMPACT_ATOMS: atom_id res chain seq x y z
N MET A 1 -23.81 -37.16 20.40
CA MET A 1 -23.79 -35.69 20.50
C MET A 1 -22.51 -35.24 19.81
N THR A 2 -22.58 -34.79 18.55
CA THR A 2 -21.38 -34.57 17.72
C THR A 2 -21.30 -33.08 17.39
N GLU A 3 -20.46 -32.36 18.12
CA GLU A 3 -20.25 -30.92 17.93
C GLU A 3 -19.27 -30.69 16.77
N ALA A 4 -19.76 -30.07 15.70
CA ALA A 4 -18.97 -29.69 14.53
C ALA A 4 -18.08 -28.46 14.84
N PRO A 5 -16.82 -28.42 14.38
CA PRO A 5 -15.91 -27.31 14.65
C PRO A 5 -16.35 -26.05 13.88
N LYS A 6 -16.52 -24.95 14.62
CA LYS A 6 -16.85 -23.62 14.10
C LYS A 6 -15.72 -23.14 13.18
N LYS A 7 -16.03 -22.99 11.89
CA LYS A 7 -15.13 -22.41 10.90
C LYS A 7 -14.93 -20.93 11.25
N HIS A 8 -13.77 -20.60 11.82
CA HIS A 8 -13.33 -19.22 12.03
C HIS A 8 -13.23 -18.55 10.66
N GLY A 9 -14.31 -17.90 10.22
CA GLY A 9 -14.31 -17.06 9.04
C GLY A 9 -13.14 -16.09 9.18
N ARG A 10 -12.17 -16.18 8.26
CA ARG A 10 -11.02 -15.29 8.20
C ARG A 10 -11.55 -13.87 8.08
N CYS A 11 -11.73 -13.20 9.22
CA CYS A 11 -12.05 -11.80 9.30
C CYS A 11 -10.91 -11.11 8.57
N ARG A 12 -11.17 -10.64 7.34
CA ARG A 12 -10.21 -9.86 6.56
C ARG A 12 -9.91 -8.63 7.40
N ARG A 13 -8.86 -8.69 8.23
CA ARG A 13 -8.34 -7.53 8.96
C ARG A 13 -8.27 -6.41 7.93
N ARG A 14 -9.02 -5.33 8.18
CA ARG A 14 -8.93 -4.10 7.38
C ARG A 14 -7.44 -3.78 7.32
N LYS A 15 -6.80 -4.01 6.16
CA LYS A 15 -5.37 -3.77 5.99
C LYS A 15 -5.18 -2.27 6.16
N LYS A 16 -4.79 -1.85 7.36
CA LYS A 16 -4.37 -0.48 7.58
C LYS A 16 -3.08 -0.32 6.79
N PHE A 17 -3.06 0.59 5.82
CA PHE A 17 -1.87 0.87 5.05
C PHE A 17 -1.03 1.86 5.84
N VAL A 18 0.27 1.58 5.98
CA VAL A 18 1.19 2.46 6.71
C VAL A 18 2.12 3.08 5.69
N CYS A 19 2.12 4.41 5.60
CA CYS A 19 3.03 5.12 4.70
C CYS A 19 4.48 5.01 5.21
N HIS A 20 5.42 4.73 4.32
CA HIS A 20 6.84 4.67 4.67
C HIS A 20 7.41 6.06 5.00
N CYS A 21 6.99 7.11 4.29
CA CYS A 21 7.47 8.48 4.49
C CYS A 21 6.99 9.07 5.83
N CYS A 22 5.66 9.13 6.05
CA CYS A 22 5.11 9.76 7.24
C CYS A 22 4.86 8.79 8.40
N LYS A 23 5.00 7.47 8.19
CA LYS A 23 4.75 6.41 9.18
C LYS A 23 3.35 6.43 9.79
N GLN A 24 2.40 7.09 9.13
CA GLN A 24 1.01 7.16 9.56
C GLN A 24 0.16 6.06 8.94
N GLU A 25 -0.81 5.57 9.72
CA GLU A 25 -1.86 4.70 9.22
C GLU A 25 -2.82 5.54 8.35
N LYS A 26 -2.94 5.18 7.06
CA LYS A 26 -3.80 5.86 6.10
C LYS A 26 -4.85 4.90 5.55
N PRO A 27 -6.02 5.41 5.14
CA PRO A 27 -7.06 4.58 4.54
C PRO A 27 -6.62 4.00 3.18
N PHE A 28 -5.68 4.66 2.52
CA PHE A 28 -5.15 4.29 1.22
C PHE A 28 -3.66 4.64 1.11
N CYS A 29 -2.85 3.68 0.66
CA CYS A 29 -1.48 3.93 0.20
C CYS A 29 -1.25 3.18 -1.11
N TRP A 30 -0.46 3.78 -1.99
CA TRP A 30 0.14 3.08 -3.12
C TRP A 30 1.13 2.07 -2.58
N ASN A 31 0.92 0.80 -2.90
CA ASN A 31 1.78 -0.29 -2.47
C ASN A 31 2.63 -0.78 -3.65
N CYS A 32 3.93 -0.89 -3.42
CA CYS A 32 4.86 -1.57 -4.30
C CYS A 32 5.01 -3.03 -3.83
N SER A 33 5.28 -3.92 -4.78
CA SER A 33 5.55 -5.33 -4.51
C SER A 33 6.80 -5.56 -3.64
N CYS A 34 7.70 -4.59 -3.51
CA CYS A 34 8.83 -4.67 -2.57
C CYS A 34 8.41 -4.50 -1.10
N GLY A 35 7.18 -4.06 -0.83
CA GLY A 35 6.69 -3.74 0.51
C GLY A 35 6.66 -2.24 0.82
N PHE A 36 7.18 -1.39 -0.08
CA PHE A 36 7.05 0.06 0.03
C PHE A 36 5.59 0.49 -0.11
N GLN A 37 5.14 1.35 0.80
CA GLN A 37 3.79 1.90 0.79
C GLN A 37 3.89 3.40 0.94
N ILE A 38 3.24 4.17 0.08
CA ILE A 38 3.26 5.64 0.13
C ILE A 38 1.85 6.20 0.06
N CYS A 39 1.52 7.12 0.97
CA CYS A 39 0.23 7.78 0.95
C CYS A 39 0.15 8.80 -0.20
N PRO A 40 -1.06 9.13 -0.70
CA PRO A 40 -1.23 10.08 -1.78
C PRO A 40 -0.67 11.49 -1.46
N GLU A 41 -0.63 11.88 -0.19
CA GLU A 41 -0.04 13.15 0.27
C GLU A 41 1.48 13.18 0.02
N CYS A 42 2.22 12.24 0.62
CA CYS A 42 3.67 12.14 0.40
C CYS A 42 4.01 11.87 -1.07
N PHE A 43 3.15 11.12 -1.75
CA PHE A 43 3.30 10.90 -3.19
C PHE A 43 3.16 12.19 -4.00
N ALA A 44 2.21 13.06 -3.65
CA ALA A 44 2.02 14.35 -4.32
C ALA A 44 3.18 15.32 -4.03
N GLU A 45 3.69 15.35 -2.80
CA GLU A 45 4.86 16.16 -2.41
C GLU A 45 6.13 15.73 -3.17
N ASN A 46 6.35 14.43 -3.31
CA ASN A 46 7.49 13.87 -4.02
C ASN A 46 7.22 13.57 -5.50
N ARG A 47 6.09 14.03 -6.06
CA ARG A 47 5.67 13.70 -7.43
C ARG A 47 6.72 14.07 -8.46
N TRP A 48 7.41 15.20 -8.27
CA TRP A 48 8.43 15.70 -9.19
C TRP A 48 9.66 14.79 -9.32
N GLY A 49 9.93 13.95 -8.30
CA GLY A 49 11.08 13.03 -8.29
C GLY A 49 10.71 11.54 -8.39
N ILE A 50 9.44 11.18 -8.14
CA ILE A 50 8.97 9.79 -8.06
C ILE A 50 8.05 9.45 -9.24
N SER A 51 7.39 10.42 -9.88
CA SER A 51 6.42 10.19 -10.94
C SER A 51 6.77 10.92 -12.21
N ASN A 52 6.65 10.25 -13.34
CA ASN A 52 6.88 10.84 -14.66
C ASN A 52 5.56 11.17 -15.40
N GLY A 53 4.43 11.21 -14.68
CA GLY A 53 3.09 11.47 -15.23
C GLY A 53 2.19 10.25 -15.17
N PRO A 54 2.25 9.32 -16.15
CA PRO A 54 1.41 8.11 -16.18
C PRO A 54 1.97 6.96 -15.32
N THR A 55 3.21 7.08 -14.87
CA THR A 55 3.89 6.07 -14.05
C THR A 55 4.50 6.67 -12.81
N TRP A 56 4.67 5.84 -11.79
CA TRP A 56 5.48 6.15 -10.62
C TRP A 56 6.54 5.10 -10.40
N ILE A 57 7.72 5.55 -10.01
CA ILE A 57 8.90 4.72 -9.77
C ILE A 57 9.05 4.56 -8.26
N CYS A 58 9.12 3.33 -7.77
CA CYS A 58 9.35 3.10 -6.36
C CYS A 58 10.78 3.53 -5.96
N PRO A 59 10.99 4.36 -4.92
CA PRO A 59 12.33 4.81 -4.53
C PRO A 59 13.19 3.70 -3.88
N ASP A 60 12.57 2.62 -3.42
CA ASP A 60 13.25 1.53 -2.70
C ASP A 60 13.74 0.41 -3.65
N CYS A 61 13.02 0.16 -4.75
CA CYS A 61 13.33 -0.92 -5.68
C CYS A 61 13.32 -0.50 -7.16
N GLU A 62 13.16 0.79 -7.44
CA GLU A 62 13.16 1.41 -8.78
C GLU A 62 12.15 0.81 -9.77
N ARG A 63 11.19 0.04 -9.27
CA ARG A 63 10.15 -0.57 -10.10
C ARG A 63 9.16 0.49 -10.57
N ILE A 64 8.86 0.46 -11.86
CA ILE A 64 7.88 1.33 -12.51
C ILE A 64 6.50 0.71 -12.32
N HIS A 65 5.58 1.48 -11.77
CA HIS A 65 4.16 1.17 -11.65
C HIS A 65 3.36 2.10 -12.55
N MET A 66 2.46 1.52 -13.34
CA MET A 66 1.51 2.28 -14.15
C MET A 66 0.33 2.72 -13.28
N MET A 67 -0.05 4.00 -13.38
CA MET A 67 -1.33 4.50 -12.85
C MET A 67 -2.35 4.38 -13.99
N GLU A 68 -3.04 3.25 -14.08
CA GLU A 68 -4.23 3.12 -14.93
C GLU A 68 -5.47 3.72 -14.23
#